data_AF-A0A4W4DUL2-F1
#
_entry.id   AF-A0A4W4DUL2-F1
#
_cell.length_a   1.000
_cell.length_b   1.000
_cell.length_c   1.000
_cell.angle_alpha   90.00
_cell.angle_beta   90.00
_cell.angle_gamma   90.00
#
_symmetry.space_group_name_H-M   'P 1'
#
loop_
_entity.id
_entity.type
_entity.pdbx_description
1 polymer ?
#
loop_
_entity_poly.entity_id
_entity_poly.type
_entity_poly.pdbx_seq_one_letter_code
_entity_poly.pdbx_strand_id
1 'polypeptide(L)'
;MSKFAFYFCVCQELENYRNAMGKMTEDILALRSQVANLEEENSRLRAGVSLHRNLLDDTDIDVMTKTEIADRIVSLKFMLAAESRKVMEQTDKIQQLQNELIRKNDSEKELVELQRAHQQQQAELQHYQGHARKLARLEGTICQQEKVPDSTVLKKEIESVLAAENSRLRKELERLRCQPSPVPTQQPAQVDPVRHILNTSTISNTQTHIHNRERMNLLAQLERTEACIHTLNKQLEENARQWGREKQGMLIRLSEYGHGFTRTSSEILHDLPQVSIVSDSIVGHVRHRHLKPLKRLNTTSQ
;
A
#
# COMPACT_ATOMS: atom_id res chain seq x y z
N MET A 1 48.61 -8.30 16.30
CA MET A 1 47.39 -7.58 15.85
C MET A 1 46.88 -6.49 16.82
N SER A 2 47.48 -6.27 18.00
CA SER A 2 46.88 -5.40 19.05
C SER A 2 47.12 -3.88 18.89
N LYS A 3 48.33 -3.44 18.52
CA LYS A 3 48.67 -1.99 18.45
C LYS A 3 47.92 -1.22 17.35
N PHE A 4 47.73 -1.82 16.18
CA PHE A 4 47.10 -1.15 15.03
C PHE A 4 45.59 -0.95 15.25
N ALA A 5 44.91 -1.95 15.80
CA ALA A 5 43.50 -1.85 16.18
C ALA A 5 43.27 -0.83 17.31
N PHE A 6 44.18 -0.76 18.29
CA PHE A 6 44.13 0.24 19.36
C PHE A 6 44.31 1.66 18.80
N TYR A 7 45.31 1.88 17.93
CA TYR A 7 45.53 3.19 17.31
C TYR A 7 44.35 3.62 16.44
N PHE A 8 43.78 2.71 15.65
CA PHE A 8 42.59 2.97 14.84
C PHE A 8 41.38 3.34 15.70
N CYS A 9 41.16 2.64 16.83
CA CYS A 9 40.10 2.96 17.78
C CYS A 9 40.26 4.36 18.39
N VAL A 10 41.47 4.70 18.85
CA VAL A 10 41.75 6.05 19.40
C VAL A 10 41.58 7.13 18.34
N CYS A 11 42.01 6.89 17.09
CA CYS A 11 41.79 7.82 15.99
C CYS A 11 40.30 8.02 15.69
N GLN A 12 39.50 6.94 15.72
CA GLN A 12 38.05 7.02 15.52
C GLN A 12 37.36 7.80 16.66
N GLU A 13 37.75 7.57 17.91
CA GLU A 13 37.22 8.31 19.06
C GLU A 13 37.57 9.80 18.97
N LEU A 14 38.82 10.14 18.63
CA LEU A 14 39.22 11.54 18.42
C LEU A 14 38.43 12.21 17.29
N GLU A 15 38.16 11.48 16.21
CA GLU A 15 37.33 11.98 15.11
C GLU A 15 35.86 12.18 15.55
N ASN A 16 35.32 11.27 16.36
CA ASN A 16 33.98 11.41 16.95
C ASN A 16 33.89 12.66 17.85
N TYR A 17 34.89 12.89 18.71
CA TYR A 17 34.96 14.09 19.55
C TYR A 17 35.13 15.37 18.72
N ARG A 18 35.98 15.34 17.69
CA ARG A 18 36.15 16.48 16.77
C ARG A 18 34.84 16.85 16.10
N ASN A 19 34.08 15.85 15.63
CA ASN A 19 32.77 16.04 15.02
C ASN A 19 31.73 16.54 16.03
N ALA A 20 31.73 16.02 17.27
CA ALA A 20 30.84 16.50 18.32
C ALA A 20 31.12 17.96 18.70
N MET A 21 32.39 18.35 18.82
CA MET A 21 32.78 19.74 19.04
C MET A 21 32.44 20.65 17.87
N GLY A 22 32.59 20.16 16.63
CA GLY A 22 32.15 20.87 15.43
C GLY A 22 30.66 21.18 15.48
N LYS A 23 29.82 20.18 15.75
CA LYS A 23 28.36 20.36 15.91
C LYS A 23 28.01 21.32 17.03
N MET A 24 28.63 21.19 18.20
CA MET A 24 28.37 22.13 19.31
C MET A 24 28.78 23.57 18.96
N THR A 25 29.86 23.74 18.18
CA THR A 25 30.28 25.06 17.70
C THR A 25 29.25 25.63 16.74
N GLU A 26 28.74 24.83 15.81
CA GLU A 26 27.65 25.22 14.90
C GLU A 26 26.38 25.59 15.69
N ASP A 27 25.99 24.80 16.68
CA ASP A 27 24.84 25.07 17.55
C ASP A 27 25.02 26.38 18.34
N ILE A 28 26.22 26.63 18.90
CA ILE A 28 26.53 27.88 19.60
C ILE A 28 26.42 29.08 18.66
N LEU A 29 26.93 28.96 17.43
CA LEU A 29 26.83 30.03 16.43
C LEU A 29 25.38 30.26 16.00
N ALA A 30 24.60 29.20 15.80
CA ALA A 30 23.18 29.26 15.47
C ALA A 30 22.38 29.95 16.60
N LEU A 31 22.61 29.57 17.86
CA LEU A 31 21.99 30.21 19.02
C LEU A 31 22.36 31.68 19.14
N ARG A 32 23.64 32.04 18.93
CA ARG A 32 24.07 33.44 18.93
C ARG A 32 23.38 34.27 17.85
N SER A 33 23.25 33.71 16.65
CA SER A 33 22.49 34.36 15.57
C SER A 33 21.02 34.54 15.94
N GLN A 34 20.40 33.53 16.57
CA GLN A 34 19.02 33.62 17.03
C GLN A 34 18.83 34.69 18.11
N VAL A 35 19.73 34.77 19.09
CA VAL A 35 19.71 35.81 20.14
C VAL A 35 19.81 37.19 19.52
N ALA A 36 20.75 37.41 18.57
CA ALA A 36 20.88 38.69 17.88
C ALA A 36 19.58 39.08 17.13
N ASN A 37 18.96 38.12 16.43
CA ASN A 37 17.69 38.36 15.74
C ASN A 37 16.55 38.71 16.72
N LEU A 38 16.46 38.01 17.85
CA LEU A 38 15.46 38.27 18.89
C LEU A 38 15.69 39.63 19.57
N GLU A 39 16.94 40.04 19.79
CA GLU A 39 17.28 41.35 20.33
C GLU A 39 16.89 42.48 19.37
N GLU A 40 17.13 42.30 18.07
CA GLU A 40 16.69 43.23 17.03
C GLU A 40 15.15 43.33 16.99
N GLU A 41 14.46 42.19 17.00
CA GLU A 41 13.00 42.15 17.01
C GLU A 41 12.42 42.79 18.28
N ASN A 42 13.01 42.53 19.45
CA ASN A 42 12.57 43.13 20.72
C ASN A 42 12.77 44.66 20.69
N SER A 43 13.89 45.13 20.16
CA SER A 43 14.16 46.56 19.98
C SER A 43 13.14 47.21 19.04
N ARG A 44 12.83 46.54 17.92
CA ARG A 44 11.81 46.98 16.96
C ARG A 44 10.40 47.00 17.56
N LEU A 45 10.02 45.97 18.33
CA LEU A 45 8.74 45.90 19.04
C LEU A 45 8.62 47.01 20.09
N ARG A 46 9.67 47.26 20.88
CA ARG A 46 9.69 48.37 21.86
C ARG A 46 9.53 49.72 21.18
N ALA A 47 10.21 49.94 20.05
CA ALA A 47 10.05 51.16 19.27
C ALA A 47 8.62 51.32 18.72
N GLY A 48 8.02 50.24 18.22
CA GLY A 48 6.63 50.24 17.74
C GLY A 48 5.59 50.53 18.84
N VAL A 49 5.76 49.92 20.02
CA VAL A 49 4.87 50.16 21.18
C VAL A 49 5.01 51.59 21.70
N SER A 50 6.25 52.13 21.76
CA SER A 50 6.49 53.52 22.14
C SER A 50 5.79 54.49 21.17
N LEU A 51 5.88 54.23 19.86
CA LEU A 51 5.18 55.02 18.84
C LEU A 51 3.66 54.95 19.00
N HIS A 52 3.09 53.74 19.19
CA HIS A 52 1.65 53.57 19.45
C HIS A 52 1.20 54.35 20.69
N ARG A 53 1.97 54.29 21.78
CA ARG A 53 1.64 54.97 23.03
C ARG A 53 1.59 56.50 22.87
N ASN A 54 2.61 57.09 22.25
CA ASN A 54 2.65 58.54 22.02
C ASN A 54 1.55 59.03 21.06
N LEU A 55 1.06 58.14 20.18
CA LEU A 55 0.02 58.41 19.20
C LEU A 55 -1.39 58.15 19.72
N LEU A 56 -1.55 57.55 20.89
CA LEU A 56 -2.83 57.20 21.51
C LEU A 56 -3.04 57.93 22.85
N ASP A 57 -2.12 58.80 23.27
CA ASP A 57 -2.40 59.73 24.37
C ASP A 57 -3.66 60.54 24.01
N ASP A 58 -4.61 60.57 24.95
CA ASP A 58 -5.93 61.22 24.88
C ASP A 58 -5.80 62.76 24.93
N THR A 59 -4.77 63.34 24.33
CA THR A 59 -4.71 64.78 24.13
C THR A 59 -5.78 65.15 23.12
N ASP A 60 -6.77 65.92 23.57
CA ASP A 60 -7.89 66.37 22.75
C ASP A 60 -7.39 67.04 21.47
N ILE A 61 -7.98 66.65 20.33
CA ILE A 61 -7.62 67.13 18.99
C ILE A 61 -7.70 68.67 18.90
N ASP A 62 -8.58 69.28 19.67
CA ASP A 62 -8.81 70.73 19.71
C ASP A 62 -7.70 71.50 20.47
N VAL A 63 -6.92 70.81 21.31
CA VAL A 63 -5.77 71.36 22.03
C VAL A 63 -4.48 71.22 21.19
N MET A 64 -4.48 70.29 20.22
CA MET A 64 -3.34 70.06 19.34
C MET A 64 -3.20 71.16 18.29
N THR A 65 -1.96 71.57 18.05
CA THR A 65 -1.61 72.42 16.93
C THR A 65 -1.78 71.67 15.60
N LYS A 66 -2.03 72.42 14.52
CA LYS A 66 -2.13 71.88 13.16
C LYS A 66 -0.90 71.05 12.74
N THR A 67 0.28 71.40 13.24
CA THR A 67 1.54 70.67 13.02
C THR A 67 1.54 69.33 13.73
N GLU A 68 1.12 69.27 14.99
CA GLU A 68 1.04 68.01 15.75
C GLU A 68 0.01 67.05 15.14
N ILE A 69 -1.12 67.58 14.63
CA ILE A 69 -2.11 66.78 13.89
C ILE A 69 -1.52 66.21 12.59
N ALA A 70 -0.75 67.01 11.86
CA ALA A 70 -0.09 66.55 10.63
C ALA A 70 0.94 65.44 10.91
N ASP A 71 1.75 65.59 11.97
CA ASP A 71 2.73 64.59 12.38
C ASP A 71 2.08 63.28 12.84
N ARG A 72 0.92 63.36 13.52
CA ARG A 72 0.08 62.21 13.90
C ARG A 72 -0.45 61.47 12.67
N ILE A 73 -0.92 62.20 11.64
CA ILE A 73 -1.35 61.61 10.37
C ILE A 73 -0.20 60.90 9.66
N VAL A 74 0.99 61.51 9.60
CA VAL A 74 2.18 60.90 8.98
C VAL A 74 2.58 59.64 9.72
N SER A 75 2.59 59.68 11.06
CA SER A 75 2.89 58.52 11.91
C SER A 75 1.89 57.38 11.71
N LEU A 76 0.59 57.66 11.67
CA LEU A 76 -0.45 56.66 11.38
C LEU A 76 -0.28 56.02 10.00
N LYS A 77 0.03 56.81 8.97
CA LYS A 77 0.32 56.30 7.62
C LYS A 77 1.53 55.38 7.61
N PHE A 78 2.60 55.74 8.31
CA PHE A 78 3.79 54.92 8.42
C PHE A 78 3.49 53.58 9.10
N MET A 79 2.73 53.58 10.20
CA MET A 79 2.35 52.34 10.88
C MET A 79 1.44 51.47 10.05
N LEU A 80 0.46 52.05 9.36
CA LEU A 80 -0.41 51.30 8.44
C LEU A 80 0.42 50.64 7.32
N ALA A 81 1.39 51.34 6.76
CA ALA A 81 2.30 50.78 5.76
C ALA A 81 3.20 49.68 6.35
N ALA A 82 3.68 49.85 7.59
CA ALA A 82 4.47 48.84 8.29
C ALA A 82 3.65 47.56 8.55
N GLU A 83 2.42 47.70 9.03
CA GLU A 83 1.51 46.56 9.26
C GLU A 83 1.12 45.89 7.94
N SER A 84 0.89 46.68 6.87
CA SER A 84 0.61 46.14 5.53
C SER A 84 1.79 45.29 5.00
N ARG A 85 3.03 45.72 5.23
CA ARG A 85 4.22 44.93 4.88
C ARG A 85 4.30 43.64 5.68
N LYS A 86 4.03 43.68 6.99
CA LYS A 86 4.04 42.50 7.86
C LYS A 86 3.02 41.45 7.40
N VAL A 87 1.81 41.88 7.02
CA VAL A 87 0.79 40.98 6.46
C VAL A 87 1.25 40.36 5.14
N MET A 88 1.91 41.13 4.27
CA MET A 88 2.48 40.62 3.02
C MET A 88 3.59 39.59 3.26
N GLU A 89 4.52 39.87 4.17
CA GLU A 89 5.59 38.93 4.56
C GLU A 89 5.05 37.63 5.15
N GLN A 90 4.00 37.71 5.99
CA GLN A 90 3.32 36.52 6.51
C GLN A 90 2.66 35.71 5.40
N THR A 91 2.05 36.39 4.42
CA THR A 91 1.42 35.73 3.25
C THR A 91 2.48 35.01 2.41
N ASP A 92 3.61 35.64 2.15
CA ASP A 92 4.74 35.01 1.43
C ASP A 92 5.28 33.81 2.20
N LYS A 93 5.40 33.91 3.53
CA LYS A 93 5.86 32.80 4.36
C LYS A 93 4.89 31.62 4.34
N ILE A 94 3.58 31.88 4.39
CA ILE A 94 2.55 30.85 4.26
C ILE A 94 2.68 30.16 2.90
N GLN A 95 2.84 30.91 1.81
CA GLN A 95 3.01 30.34 0.47
C GLN A 95 4.28 29.48 0.36
N GLN A 96 5.40 29.94 0.93
CA GLN A 96 6.64 29.16 0.99
C GLN A 96 6.45 27.83 1.74
N LEU A 97 5.82 27.87 2.91
CA LEU A 97 5.54 26.67 3.72
C LEU A 97 4.59 25.71 3.02
N GLN A 98 3.58 26.22 2.31
CA GLN A 98 2.70 25.39 1.49
C GLN A 98 3.46 24.69 0.35
N ASN A 99 4.33 25.42 -0.35
CA ASN A 99 5.16 24.84 -1.42
C ASN A 99 6.14 23.79 -0.88
N GLU A 100 6.73 24.03 0.30
CA GLU A 100 7.56 23.04 1.00
C GLU A 100 6.77 21.79 1.38
N LEU A 101 5.55 21.95 1.88
CA LEU A 101 4.69 20.84 2.25
C LEU A 101 4.30 20.00 1.04
N ILE A 102 3.97 20.63 -0.11
CA ILE A 102 3.69 19.93 -1.37
C ILE A 102 4.91 19.10 -1.79
N ARG A 103 6.10 19.73 -1.86
CA ARG A 103 7.33 19.01 -2.23
C ARG A 103 7.62 17.83 -1.32
N LYS A 104 7.46 18.01 -0.01
CA LYS A 104 7.66 16.93 0.97
C LYS A 104 6.63 15.82 0.79
N ASN A 105 5.37 16.16 0.55
CA ASN A 105 4.32 15.17 0.32
C ASN A 105 4.54 14.37 -0.98
N ASP A 106 4.99 15.02 -2.05
CA ASP A 106 5.34 14.34 -3.30
C ASP A 106 6.51 13.37 -3.08
N SER A 107 7.55 13.78 -2.34
CA SER A 107 8.68 12.91 -2.00
C SER A 107 8.28 11.72 -1.12
N GLU A 108 7.34 11.92 -0.19
CA GLU A 108 6.80 10.84 0.66
C GLU A 108 5.97 9.85 -0.18
N LYS A 109 5.18 10.36 -1.12
CA LYS A 109 4.42 9.53 -2.05
C LYS A 109 5.33 8.63 -2.88
N GLU A 110 6.41 9.18 -3.43
CA GLU A 110 7.43 8.40 -4.17
C GLU A 110 8.08 7.34 -3.28
N LEU A 111 8.39 7.67 -2.02
CA LEU A 111 8.96 6.71 -1.07
C LEU A 111 8.00 5.55 -0.77
N VAL A 112 6.70 5.84 -0.61
CA VAL A 112 5.66 4.82 -0.40
C VAL A 112 5.50 3.93 -1.63
N GLU A 113 5.56 4.49 -2.84
CA GLU A 113 5.54 3.72 -4.09
C GLU A 113 6.76 2.80 -4.20
N LEU A 114 7.96 3.32 -3.87
CA LEU A 114 9.18 2.53 -3.84
C LEU A 114 9.12 1.40 -2.80
N GLN A 115 8.57 1.67 -1.61
CA GLN A 115 8.37 0.66 -0.58
C GLN A 115 7.41 -0.45 -1.05
N ARG A 116 6.32 -0.08 -1.76
CA ARG A 116 5.39 -1.06 -2.34
C ARG A 116 6.09 -1.92 -3.41
N ALA A 117 6.87 -1.31 -4.29
CA ALA A 117 7.63 -2.05 -5.31
C ALA A 117 8.62 -3.04 -4.67
N HIS A 118 9.32 -2.63 -3.60
CA HIS A 118 10.20 -3.52 -2.86
C HIS A 118 9.47 -4.71 -2.23
N GLN A 119 8.29 -4.48 -1.62
CA GLN A 119 7.47 -5.56 -1.08
C GLN A 119 7.01 -6.55 -2.16
N GLN A 120 6.63 -6.05 -3.34
CA GLN A 120 6.27 -6.89 -4.48
C GLN A 120 7.44 -7.76 -4.96
N GLN A 121 8.62 -7.16 -5.12
CA GLN A 121 9.84 -7.88 -5.49
C GLN A 121 10.20 -8.96 -4.46
N GLN A 122 10.06 -8.66 -3.16
CA GLN A 122 10.32 -9.63 -2.10
C GLN A 122 9.34 -10.81 -2.14
N ALA A 123 8.07 -10.57 -2.45
CA ALA A 123 7.08 -11.63 -2.62
C ALA A 123 7.42 -12.51 -3.84
N GLU A 124 7.83 -11.91 -4.96
CA GLU A 124 8.23 -12.65 -6.16
C GLU A 124 9.46 -13.53 -5.89
N LEU A 125 10.45 -13.02 -5.16
CA LEU A 125 11.61 -13.80 -4.71
C LEU A 125 11.19 -14.99 -3.83
N GLN A 126 10.24 -14.82 -2.92
CA GLN A 126 9.71 -15.94 -2.11
C GLN A 126 9.01 -16.99 -2.98
N HIS A 127 8.28 -16.56 -4.02
CA HIS A 127 7.68 -17.47 -5.00
C HIS A 127 8.74 -18.28 -5.75
N TYR A 128 9.81 -17.64 -6.24
CA TYR A 128 10.91 -18.36 -6.90
C TYR A 128 11.67 -19.30 -5.96
N GLN A 129 11.92 -18.89 -4.71
CA GLN A 129 12.51 -19.78 -3.70
C GLN A 129 11.63 -21.01 -3.44
N GLY A 130 10.30 -20.83 -3.40
CA GLY A 130 9.35 -21.93 -3.32
C GLY A 130 9.42 -22.87 -4.53
N HIS A 131 9.53 -22.32 -5.75
CA HIS A 131 9.74 -23.10 -6.97
C HIS A 131 11.06 -23.88 -6.95
N ALA A 132 12.15 -23.26 -6.51
CA ALA A 132 13.45 -23.92 -6.37
C ALA A 132 13.40 -25.08 -5.37
N ARG A 133 12.72 -24.92 -4.23
CA ARG A 133 12.51 -26.02 -3.26
C ARG A 133 11.70 -27.16 -3.86
N LYS A 134 10.67 -26.87 -4.68
CA LYS A 134 9.90 -27.91 -5.39
C LYS A 134 10.76 -28.65 -6.40
N LEU A 135 11.56 -27.94 -7.20
CA LEU A 135 12.50 -28.54 -8.14
C LEU A 135 13.50 -29.45 -7.43
N ALA A 136 14.12 -29.00 -6.33
CA ALA A 136 15.04 -29.83 -5.54
C ALA A 136 14.37 -31.12 -5.00
N ARG A 137 13.09 -31.05 -4.58
CA ARG A 137 12.33 -32.24 -4.18
C ARG A 137 12.10 -33.20 -5.34
N LEU A 138 11.75 -32.67 -6.52
CA LEU A 138 11.55 -33.47 -7.72
C LEU A 138 12.85 -34.11 -8.19
N GLU A 139 13.95 -33.36 -8.23
CA GLU A 139 15.29 -33.88 -8.49
C GLU A 139 15.65 -35.02 -7.53
N GLY A 140 15.39 -34.84 -6.23
CA GLY A 140 15.57 -35.90 -5.23
C GLY A 140 14.72 -37.15 -5.48
N THR A 141 13.49 -37.01 -6.01
CA THR A 141 12.67 -38.16 -6.42
C THR A 141 13.19 -38.82 -7.69
N ILE A 142 13.70 -38.05 -8.65
CA ILE A 142 14.30 -38.58 -9.88
C ILE A 142 15.57 -39.36 -9.53
N CYS A 143 16.46 -38.82 -8.70
CA CYS A 143 17.65 -39.54 -8.23
C CYS A 143 17.30 -40.84 -7.48
N GLN A 144 16.21 -40.85 -6.70
CA GLN A 144 15.73 -42.07 -6.06
C GLN A 144 15.17 -43.09 -7.05
N GLN A 145 14.51 -42.65 -8.13
CA GLN A 145 14.04 -43.52 -9.20
C GLN A 145 15.19 -44.03 -10.08
N GLU A 146 16.20 -43.20 -10.35
CA GLU A 146 17.43 -43.56 -11.08
C GLU A 146 18.34 -44.48 -10.29
N LYS A 147 18.16 -44.54 -8.96
CA LYS A 147 18.69 -45.62 -8.12
C LYS A 147 17.92 -46.90 -8.42
N VAL A 148 18.11 -47.42 -9.64
CA VAL A 148 17.71 -48.76 -10.07
C VAL A 148 18.21 -49.71 -8.97
N PRO A 149 17.34 -50.45 -8.26
CA PRO A 149 17.83 -51.54 -7.42
C PRO A 149 18.62 -52.42 -8.37
N ASP A 150 19.95 -52.47 -8.18
CA ASP A 150 20.94 -52.80 -9.20
C ASP A 150 20.35 -53.74 -10.24
N SER A 151 20.40 -53.37 -11.52
CA SER A 151 19.98 -54.27 -12.61
C SER A 151 20.54 -55.70 -12.41
N THR A 152 21.68 -55.83 -11.73
CA THR A 152 22.25 -57.09 -11.26
C THR A 152 21.43 -57.85 -10.21
N VAL A 153 20.79 -57.19 -9.23
CA VAL A 153 19.91 -57.80 -8.22
C VAL A 153 18.61 -58.26 -8.86
N LEU A 154 17.96 -57.42 -9.68
CA LEU A 154 16.76 -57.80 -10.43
C LEU A 154 17.05 -58.95 -11.40
N LYS A 155 18.18 -58.92 -12.09
CA LYS A 155 18.62 -60.00 -13.00
C LYS A 155 18.96 -61.28 -12.24
N LYS A 156 19.61 -61.20 -11.07
CA LYS A 156 19.88 -62.35 -10.19
C LYS A 156 18.60 -62.97 -9.63
N GLU A 157 17.62 -62.15 -9.28
CA GLU A 157 16.32 -62.61 -8.78
C GLU A 157 15.53 -63.31 -9.89
N ILE A 158 15.53 -62.74 -11.10
CA ILE A 158 14.95 -63.39 -12.30
C ILE A 158 15.70 -64.70 -12.64
N GLU A 159 17.02 -64.71 -12.62
CA GLU A 159 17.83 -65.92 -12.86
C GLU A 159 17.57 -66.99 -11.80
N SER A 160 17.39 -66.61 -10.53
CA SER A 160 17.04 -67.52 -9.43
C SER A 160 15.65 -68.13 -9.60
N VAL A 161 14.65 -67.29 -9.93
CA VAL A 161 13.27 -67.74 -10.21
C VAL A 161 13.24 -68.69 -11.42
N LEU A 162 13.96 -68.34 -12.50
CA LEU A 162 14.07 -69.18 -13.69
C LEU A 162 14.83 -70.49 -13.42
N ALA A 163 15.83 -70.48 -12.53
CA ALA A 163 16.56 -71.70 -12.14
C ALA A 163 15.70 -72.63 -11.26
N ALA A 164 14.90 -72.06 -10.36
CA ALA A 164 13.93 -72.80 -9.56
C ALA A 164 12.86 -73.44 -10.46
N GLU A 165 12.34 -72.68 -11.42
CA GLU A 165 11.36 -73.16 -12.39
C GLU A 165 11.94 -74.22 -13.34
N ASN A 166 13.17 -74.05 -13.82
CA ASN A 166 13.86 -75.09 -14.59
C ASN A 166 14.04 -76.38 -13.78
N SER A 167 14.33 -76.26 -12.48
CA SER A 167 14.43 -77.42 -11.60
C SER A 167 13.08 -78.10 -11.40
N ARG A 168 12.00 -77.32 -11.29
CA ARG A 168 10.62 -77.82 -11.24
C ARG A 168 10.23 -78.53 -12.53
N LEU A 169 10.44 -77.89 -13.68
CA LEU A 169 10.16 -78.43 -15.00
C LEU A 169 10.99 -79.68 -15.29
N ARG A 170 12.27 -79.73 -14.87
CA ARG A 170 13.10 -80.95 -15.01
C ARG A 170 12.56 -82.10 -14.17
N LYS A 171 12.12 -81.84 -12.93
CA LYS A 171 11.45 -82.87 -12.10
C LYS A 171 10.12 -83.32 -12.71
N GLU A 172 9.40 -82.42 -13.35
CA GLU A 172 8.15 -82.72 -14.05
C GLU A 172 8.40 -83.53 -15.33
N LEU A 173 9.44 -83.20 -16.09
CA LEU A 173 9.91 -83.95 -17.26
C LEU A 173 10.39 -85.35 -16.88
N GLU A 174 11.08 -85.49 -15.76
CA GLU A 174 11.52 -86.78 -15.24
C GLU A 174 10.32 -87.63 -14.80
N ARG A 175 9.32 -87.02 -14.15
CA ARG A 175 8.05 -87.69 -13.84
C ARG A 175 7.30 -88.16 -15.09
N LEU A 176 7.32 -87.37 -16.16
CA LEU A 176 6.73 -87.73 -17.45
C LEU A 176 7.53 -88.84 -18.16
N ARG A 177 8.86 -88.87 -18.01
CA ARG A 177 9.72 -89.96 -18.51
C ARG A 177 9.54 -91.28 -17.76
N CYS A 178 9.15 -91.23 -16.48
CA CYS A 178 8.87 -92.42 -15.68
C CYS A 178 7.43 -92.96 -15.83
N GLN A 179 6.57 -92.32 -16.64
CA GLN A 179 5.27 -92.89 -17.00
C GLN A 179 5.35 -93.72 -18.29
N PRO A 180 4.75 -94.93 -18.35
CA PRO A 180 4.51 -95.61 -19.61
C PRO A 180 3.39 -94.87 -20.39
N SER A 181 3.67 -94.63 -21.66
CA SER A 181 2.79 -93.94 -22.63
C SER A 181 1.34 -94.44 -22.62
N PRO A 182 0.37 -93.52 -22.76
CA PRO A 182 -0.68 -93.72 -23.76
C PRO A 182 -0.91 -92.52 -24.71
N VAL A 183 -1.22 -92.95 -25.93
CA VAL A 183 -1.78 -92.35 -27.18
C VAL A 183 -2.73 -91.13 -27.03
N PRO A 184 -2.79 -90.23 -28.04
CA PRO A 184 -3.38 -88.88 -27.93
C PRO A 184 -4.90 -88.83 -28.16
N THR A 185 -5.56 -87.82 -27.60
CA THR A 185 -6.95 -87.45 -27.94
C THR A 185 -7.10 -85.93 -28.07
N GLN A 186 -7.97 -85.54 -29.01
CA GLN A 186 -8.22 -84.20 -29.57
C GLN A 186 -9.14 -83.31 -28.70
N GLN A 187 -8.93 -81.97 -28.84
CA GLN A 187 -9.90 -80.83 -28.88
C GLN A 187 -10.80 -80.51 -27.66
N PRO A 188 -11.44 -79.30 -27.55
CA PRO A 188 -11.37 -78.04 -28.32
C PRO A 188 -11.33 -76.69 -27.52
N ALA A 189 -10.84 -75.65 -28.19
CA ALA A 189 -11.39 -74.30 -28.42
C ALA A 189 -11.97 -73.35 -27.31
N GLN A 190 -11.50 -72.10 -27.44
CA GLN A 190 -12.16 -70.77 -27.28
C GLN A 190 -12.12 -70.04 -25.92
N VAL A 191 -11.43 -68.90 -25.92
CA VAL A 191 -11.53 -67.81 -24.94
C VAL A 191 -11.95 -66.54 -25.67
N ASP A 192 -13.03 -65.95 -25.19
CA ASP A 192 -13.79 -64.83 -25.74
C ASP A 192 -13.22 -63.47 -25.26
N PRO A 193 -12.81 -62.50 -26.12
CA PRO A 193 -12.22 -61.22 -25.70
C PRO A 193 -13.22 -60.05 -25.51
N VAL A 194 -14.53 -60.29 -25.55
CA VAL A 194 -15.52 -59.20 -25.70
C VAL A 194 -15.86 -58.46 -24.39
N ARG A 195 -15.47 -58.99 -23.21
CA ARG A 195 -15.87 -58.41 -21.91
C ARG A 195 -15.07 -57.18 -21.44
N HIS A 196 -13.88 -56.92 -21.98
CA HIS A 196 -13.05 -55.80 -21.50
C HIS A 196 -13.29 -54.47 -22.24
N ILE A 197 -13.99 -54.49 -23.38
CA ILE A 197 -14.23 -53.30 -24.23
C ILE A 197 -15.50 -52.56 -23.82
N LEU A 198 -16.48 -53.25 -23.23
CA LEU A 198 -17.74 -52.64 -22.81
C LEU A 198 -17.58 -51.81 -21.50
N ASN A 199 -16.70 -52.22 -20.58
CA ASN A 199 -16.48 -51.50 -19.32
C ASN A 199 -15.63 -50.22 -19.47
N THR A 200 -14.71 -50.15 -20.44
CA THR A 200 -13.86 -48.97 -20.66
C THR A 200 -14.62 -47.81 -21.31
N SER A 201 -15.63 -48.11 -22.13
CA SER A 201 -16.48 -47.09 -22.78
C SER A 201 -17.49 -46.47 -21.80
N THR A 202 -18.02 -47.23 -20.85
CA THR A 202 -18.95 -46.72 -19.83
C THR A 202 -18.27 -45.79 -18.83
N ILE A 203 -17.05 -46.12 -18.38
CA ILE A 203 -16.26 -45.30 -17.44
C ILE A 203 -15.82 -43.98 -18.08
N SER A 204 -15.46 -44.01 -19.37
CA SER A 204 -15.04 -42.80 -20.11
C SER A 204 -16.21 -41.83 -20.36
N ASN A 205 -17.41 -42.34 -20.62
CA ASN A 205 -18.60 -41.49 -20.85
C ASN A 205 -19.14 -40.85 -19.57
N THR A 206 -19.08 -41.53 -18.42
CA THR A 206 -19.47 -40.93 -17.13
C THR A 206 -18.46 -39.89 -16.66
N GLN A 207 -17.16 -40.13 -16.86
CA GLN A 207 -16.11 -39.19 -16.48
C GLN A 207 -16.17 -37.88 -17.31
N THR A 208 -16.45 -37.99 -18.60
CA THR A 208 -16.59 -36.83 -19.50
C THR A 208 -17.85 -36.00 -19.21
N HIS A 209 -18.96 -36.62 -18.83
CA HIS A 209 -20.17 -35.89 -18.41
C HIS A 209 -20.00 -35.12 -17.10
N ILE A 210 -19.29 -35.68 -16.11
CA ILE A 210 -18.98 -35.00 -14.85
C ILE A 210 -18.06 -33.81 -15.12
N HIS A 211 -17.01 -34.00 -15.91
CA HIS A 211 -16.09 -32.94 -16.29
C HIS A 211 -16.78 -31.80 -17.07
N ASN A 212 -17.67 -32.14 -18.01
CA ASN A 212 -18.45 -31.14 -18.75
C ASN A 212 -19.40 -30.37 -17.83
N ARG A 213 -20.02 -31.01 -16.84
CA ARG A 213 -20.88 -30.35 -15.86
C ARG A 213 -20.10 -29.36 -14.97
N GLU A 214 -18.93 -29.76 -14.50
CA GLU A 214 -18.03 -28.88 -13.73
C GLU A 214 -17.56 -27.69 -14.56
N ARG A 215 -17.16 -27.94 -15.82
CA ARG A 215 -16.78 -26.89 -16.77
C ARG A 215 -17.91 -25.88 -17.01
N MET A 216 -19.14 -26.35 -17.21
CA MET A 216 -20.30 -25.46 -17.39
C MET A 216 -20.61 -24.65 -16.12
N ASN A 217 -20.46 -25.23 -14.93
CA ASN A 217 -20.63 -24.49 -13.67
C ASN A 217 -19.55 -23.43 -13.45
N LEU A 218 -18.30 -23.73 -13.78
CA LEU A 218 -17.18 -22.78 -13.69
C LEU A 218 -17.38 -21.60 -14.64
N LEU A 219 -17.85 -21.84 -15.87
CA LEU A 219 -18.18 -20.78 -16.83
C LEU A 219 -19.32 -19.88 -16.30
N ALA A 220 -20.38 -20.48 -15.77
CA ALA A 220 -21.48 -19.71 -15.18
C ALA A 220 -21.05 -18.92 -13.93
N GLN A 221 -20.09 -19.43 -13.15
CA GLN A 221 -19.54 -18.72 -12.01
C GLN A 221 -18.64 -17.56 -12.44
N LEU A 222 -17.81 -17.76 -13.47
CA LEU A 222 -17.01 -16.69 -14.08
C LEU A 222 -17.90 -15.55 -14.57
N GLU A 223 -18.95 -15.86 -15.33
CA GLU A 223 -19.90 -14.86 -15.85
C GLU A 223 -20.58 -14.05 -14.72
N ARG A 224 -20.97 -14.70 -13.61
CA ARG A 224 -21.50 -14.00 -12.43
C ARG A 224 -20.47 -13.11 -11.76
N THR A 225 -19.22 -13.59 -11.61
CA THR A 225 -18.15 -12.78 -11.02
C THR A 225 -17.77 -11.60 -11.91
N GLU A 226 -17.76 -11.77 -13.23
CA GLU A 226 -17.51 -10.71 -14.21
C GLU A 226 -18.60 -9.64 -14.17
N ALA A 227 -19.88 -10.05 -14.11
CA ALA A 227 -21.00 -9.13 -13.94
C ALA A 227 -20.93 -8.34 -12.61
N CYS A 228 -20.48 -9.00 -11.53
CA CYS A 228 -20.25 -8.36 -10.23
C CYS A 228 -19.12 -7.34 -10.29
N ILE A 229 -17.97 -7.72 -10.88
CA ILE A 229 -16.82 -6.83 -11.08
C ILE A 229 -17.22 -5.61 -11.93
N HIS A 230 -17.98 -5.82 -13.00
CA HIS A 230 -18.45 -4.73 -13.86
C HIS A 230 -19.35 -3.74 -13.11
N THR A 231 -20.27 -4.25 -12.29
CA THR A 231 -21.15 -3.41 -11.45
C THR A 231 -20.36 -2.61 -10.43
N LEU A 232 -19.39 -3.24 -9.76
CA LEU A 232 -18.52 -2.57 -8.80
C LEU A 232 -17.65 -1.49 -9.46
N ASN A 233 -17.09 -1.78 -10.64
CA ASN A 233 -16.31 -0.82 -11.42
C ASN A 233 -17.16 0.41 -11.80
N LYS A 234 -18.40 0.20 -12.23
CA LYS A 234 -19.33 1.30 -12.53
C LYS A 234 -19.65 2.15 -11.31
N GLN A 235 -19.82 1.52 -10.14
CA GLN A 235 -20.02 2.23 -8.88
C GLN A 235 -18.79 3.04 -8.47
N LEU A 236 -17.59 2.48 -8.63
CA LEU A 236 -16.33 3.18 -8.36
C LEU A 236 -16.14 4.37 -9.30
N GLU A 237 -16.45 4.22 -10.59
CA GLU A 237 -16.37 5.30 -11.58
C GLU A 237 -17.33 6.45 -11.26
N GLU A 238 -18.59 6.13 -10.91
CA GLU A 238 -19.55 7.15 -10.50
C GLU A 238 -19.16 7.82 -9.18
N ASN A 239 -18.63 7.05 -8.21
CA ASN A 239 -18.13 7.61 -6.95
C ASN A 239 -16.97 8.57 -7.18
N ALA A 240 -16.01 8.21 -8.05
CA ALA A 240 -14.91 9.07 -8.42
C ALA A 240 -15.40 10.35 -9.13
N ARG A 241 -16.40 10.24 -10.02
CA ARG A 241 -17.04 11.42 -10.64
C ARG A 241 -17.72 12.31 -9.62
N GLN A 242 -18.50 11.73 -8.71
CA GLN A 242 -19.19 12.47 -7.64
C GLN A 242 -18.20 13.20 -6.74
N TRP A 243 -17.14 12.52 -6.31
CA TRP A 243 -16.08 13.12 -5.51
C TRP A 243 -15.38 14.26 -6.27
N GLY A 244 -15.12 14.09 -7.57
CA GLY A 244 -14.58 15.15 -8.43
C GLY A 244 -15.49 16.39 -8.47
N ARG A 245 -16.81 16.19 -8.63
CA ARG A 245 -17.80 17.28 -8.58
C ARG A 245 -17.84 17.98 -7.23
N GLU A 246 -17.83 17.22 -6.13
CA GLU A 246 -17.84 17.76 -4.77
C GLU A 246 -16.59 18.57 -4.47
N LYS A 247 -15.42 18.03 -4.85
CA LYS A 247 -14.12 18.71 -4.72
C LYS A 247 -14.09 20.00 -5.51
N GLN A 248 -14.53 19.97 -6.78
CA GLN A 248 -14.63 21.18 -7.60
C GLN A 248 -15.59 22.20 -6.99
N GLY A 249 -16.74 21.75 -6.49
CA GLY A 249 -17.70 22.61 -5.80
C GLY A 249 -17.14 23.24 -4.52
N MET A 250 -16.33 22.49 -3.75
CA MET A 250 -15.60 23.03 -2.60
C MET A 250 -14.56 24.08 -3.00
N LEU A 251 -13.77 23.80 -4.05
CA LEU A 251 -12.78 24.74 -4.56
C LEU A 251 -13.43 26.04 -5.03
N ILE A 252 -14.55 25.96 -5.75
CA ILE A 252 -15.33 27.13 -6.15
C ILE A 252 -15.76 27.93 -4.90
N ARG A 253 -16.35 27.27 -3.89
CA ARG A 253 -16.75 27.97 -2.65
C ARG A 253 -15.57 28.64 -1.96
N LEU A 254 -14.41 27.98 -1.84
CA LEU A 254 -13.22 28.58 -1.24
C LEU A 254 -12.73 29.80 -2.04
N SER A 255 -12.76 29.72 -3.37
CA SER A 255 -12.42 30.86 -4.23
C SER A 255 -13.40 32.01 -4.04
N GLU A 256 -14.70 31.73 -3.94
CA GLU A 256 -15.75 32.73 -3.70
C GLU A 256 -15.57 33.40 -2.32
N TYR A 257 -15.26 32.63 -1.26
CA TYR A 257 -14.92 33.18 0.07
C TYR A 257 -13.72 34.14 0.02
N GLY A 258 -12.66 33.78 -0.72
CA GLY A 258 -11.48 34.63 -0.88
C GLY A 258 -11.76 35.95 -1.60
N HIS A 259 -12.81 36.00 -2.41
CA HIS A 259 -13.24 37.20 -3.15
C HIS A 259 -14.47 37.90 -2.51
N GLY A 260 -14.91 37.46 -1.33
CA GLY A 260 -16.05 38.04 -0.61
C GLY A 260 -17.44 37.64 -1.14
N PHE A 261 -17.54 36.71 -2.09
CA PHE A 261 -18.80 36.19 -2.60
C PHE A 261 -19.29 35.04 -1.71
N THR A 262 -19.86 35.35 -0.54
CA THR A 262 -20.52 34.29 0.24
C THR A 262 -21.86 33.94 -0.40
N ARG A 263 -21.97 32.74 -1.00
CA ARG A 263 -23.27 32.17 -1.38
C ARG A 263 -24.03 31.74 -0.13
N THR A 264 -24.65 32.69 0.56
CA THR A 264 -25.77 32.40 1.47
C THR A 264 -26.84 31.73 0.62
N SER A 265 -27.03 30.43 0.81
CA SER A 265 -28.09 29.69 0.12
C SER A 265 -29.43 30.02 0.77
N SER A 266 -29.95 31.22 0.48
CA SER A 266 -31.38 31.48 0.27
C SER A 266 -31.54 32.90 -0.27
N GLU A 267 -32.34 33.00 -1.33
CA GLU A 267 -33.00 34.19 -1.86
C GLU A 267 -32.17 35.16 -2.72
N ILE A 268 -32.29 34.92 -4.03
CA ILE A 268 -32.45 35.98 -5.02
C ILE A 268 -33.52 36.95 -4.50
N LEU A 269 -33.15 38.14 -4.03
CA LEU A 269 -34.08 39.27 -3.91
C LEU A 269 -33.32 40.58 -4.06
N HIS A 270 -33.61 41.29 -5.15
CA HIS A 270 -33.17 42.67 -5.40
C HIS A 270 -33.95 43.66 -4.51
N ASP A 271 -33.27 44.75 -4.12
CA ASP A 271 -33.75 46.06 -3.60
C ASP A 271 -34.09 46.26 -2.09
N LEU A 272 -33.14 46.91 -1.38
CA LEU A 272 -33.18 47.91 -0.24
C LEU A 272 -34.26 47.89 0.89
N PRO A 273 -34.03 48.56 2.07
CA PRO A 273 -32.83 48.74 2.88
C PRO A 273 -33.01 48.48 4.42
N GLN A 274 -31.88 48.27 5.10
CA GLN A 274 -31.55 48.61 6.51
C GLN A 274 -32.66 48.61 7.59
N VAL A 275 -32.65 47.62 8.50
CA VAL A 275 -32.75 47.85 9.96
C VAL A 275 -31.87 46.82 10.68
N SER A 276 -31.10 47.35 11.62
CA SER A 276 -30.04 46.75 12.41
C SER A 276 -30.53 46.13 13.72
N ILE A 277 -29.82 45.09 14.20
CA ILE A 277 -29.62 44.70 15.62
C ILE A 277 -30.85 43.98 16.24
N VAL A 278 -30.82 42.72 16.68
CA VAL A 278 -29.89 42.02 17.59
C VAL A 278 -29.89 40.53 17.24
N SER A 279 -28.71 39.94 17.11
CA SER A 279 -28.54 38.48 17.16
C SER A 279 -28.39 38.07 18.62
N ASP A 280 -29.31 37.24 19.13
CA ASP A 280 -29.06 36.44 20.32
C ASP A 280 -29.08 34.95 19.97
N SER A 281 -27.93 34.35 20.31
CA SER A 281 -27.60 32.95 20.47
C SER A 281 -28.78 32.00 20.73
N ILE A 282 -28.76 30.81 20.10
CA ILE A 282 -28.72 29.51 20.79
C ILE A 282 -28.38 28.41 19.77
N VAL A 283 -27.14 27.93 19.90
CA VAL A 283 -26.66 26.54 19.76
C VAL A 283 -27.66 25.51 19.23
N GLY A 284 -27.37 24.96 18.06
CA GLY A 284 -27.97 23.73 17.53
C GLY A 284 -26.89 22.76 17.04
N HIS A 285 -26.47 21.86 17.94
CA HIS A 285 -25.56 20.73 17.73
C HIS A 285 -25.69 20.05 16.34
N VAL A 286 -24.60 20.05 15.55
CA VAL A 286 -24.47 19.13 14.42
C VAL A 286 -23.99 17.78 14.96
N ARG A 287 -24.94 16.86 15.15
CA ARG A 287 -24.65 15.45 15.45
C ARG A 287 -23.85 14.84 14.30
N HIS A 288 -22.67 14.31 14.61
CA HIS A 288 -21.93 13.41 13.74
C HIS A 288 -22.86 12.25 13.29
N ARG A 289 -23.12 12.15 11.99
CA ARG A 289 -23.81 11.00 11.43
C ARG A 289 -22.88 9.79 11.49
N HIS A 290 -23.23 8.86 12.37
CA HIS A 290 -22.67 7.52 12.49
C HIS A 290 -22.45 6.87 11.12
N LEU A 291 -21.22 6.39 10.89
CA LEU A 291 -20.92 5.40 9.85
C LEU A 291 -21.75 4.14 10.13
N LYS A 292 -22.51 3.67 9.14
CA LYS A 292 -23.24 2.40 9.23
C LYS A 292 -22.23 1.25 9.28
N PRO A 293 -22.34 0.30 10.22
CA PRO A 293 -21.47 -0.86 10.24
C PRO A 293 -21.80 -1.80 9.06
N LEU A 294 -20.74 -2.26 8.40
CA LEU A 294 -20.78 -3.29 7.37
C LEU A 294 -21.37 -4.58 7.97
N LYS A 295 -22.50 -5.03 7.41
CA LYS A 295 -23.04 -6.37 7.71
C LYS A 295 -22.07 -7.41 7.17
N ARG A 296 -21.36 -8.11 8.06
CA ARG A 296 -20.79 -9.42 7.76
C ARG A 296 -21.96 -10.36 7.45
N LEU A 297 -21.94 -11.00 6.29
CA LEU A 297 -22.69 -12.23 6.09
C LEU A 297 -21.69 -13.38 6.00
N ASN A 298 -21.78 -14.20 7.03
CA ASN A 298 -21.02 -15.41 7.27
C ASN A 298 -21.27 -16.43 6.15
N THR A 299 -20.18 -17.03 5.72
CA THR A 299 -20.11 -18.39 5.19
C THR A 299 -20.77 -19.36 6.18
N THR A 300 -21.77 -20.11 5.73
CA THR A 300 -22.16 -21.36 6.41
C THR A 300 -22.09 -22.46 5.37
N SER A 301 -21.08 -23.32 5.51
CA SER A 301 -21.04 -24.64 4.90
C SER A 301 -22.23 -25.46 5.37
N GLN A 302 -22.90 -26.14 4.43
CA GLN A 302 -23.29 -27.56 4.51
C GLN A 302 -23.40 -28.09 3.08
#